data_AF-A0A1L9SG98-F1
#
_entry.id   AF-A0A1L9SG98-F1
#
_cell.length_a   1.000
_cell.length_b   1.000
_cell.length_c   1.000
_cell.angle_alpha   90.00
_cell.angle_beta   90.00
_cell.angle_gamma   90.00
#
_symmetry.space_group_name_H-M   'P 1'
#
loop_
_entity.id
_entity.type
_entity.pdbx_description
1 polymer ?
#
loop_
_entity_poly.entity_id
_entity_poly.type
_entity_poly.pdbx_seq_one_letter_code
_entity_poly.pdbx_strand_id
1 'polypeptide(L)'
;MKLRSAPPGYFFQPERPPPRTDPFAAPTGPYFFYGTLSDPCRINYTDKNEPVDDFGHVFRFVGNVRDLSDGTFDLGTWLKRMKRDVK
;
A
#
# COMPACT_ATOMS: atom_id res chain seq x y z
N MET A 1 -26.37 4.47 -35.90
CA MET A 1 -25.93 3.42 -34.95
C MET A 1 -27.16 2.70 -34.41
N LYS A 2 -27.17 1.36 -34.36
CA LYS A 2 -28.33 0.57 -33.89
C LYS A 2 -27.97 -0.07 -32.55
N LEU A 3 -28.37 0.59 -31.47
CA LEU A 3 -28.14 0.15 -30.10
C LEU A 3 -29.03 -1.07 -29.83
N ARG A 4 -28.46 -2.21 -29.45
CA ARG A 4 -29.25 -3.37 -29.01
C ARG A 4 -29.72 -3.08 -27.58
N SER A 5 -31.03 -3.02 -27.38
CA SER A 5 -31.62 -2.86 -26.05
C SER A 5 -31.56 -4.19 -25.29
N ALA A 6 -31.13 -4.17 -24.03
CA ALA A 6 -31.26 -5.33 -23.15
C ALA A 6 -32.75 -5.58 -22.85
N PRO A 7 -33.18 -6.84 -22.67
CA PRO A 7 -34.54 -7.16 -22.25
C PRO A 7 -34.87 -6.52 -20.88
N PRO A 8 -36.10 -6.08 -20.64
CA PRO A 8 -36.54 -5.65 -19.32
C PRO A 8 -36.32 -6.79 -18.31
N GLY A 9 -35.54 -6.55 -17.26
CA GLY A 9 -35.21 -7.58 -16.26
C GLY A 9 -33.82 -8.21 -16.38
N TYR A 10 -32.98 -7.77 -17.33
CA TYR A 10 -31.55 -8.15 -17.40
C TYR A 10 -30.71 -7.38 -16.37
N PHE A 11 -31.12 -7.38 -15.10
CA PHE A 11 -30.28 -6.93 -14.00
C PHE A 11 -29.68 -8.17 -13.34
N PHE A 12 -28.35 -8.24 -13.28
CA PHE A 12 -27.68 -9.25 -12.47
C PHE A 12 -28.02 -8.98 -11.00
N GLN A 13 -28.92 -9.78 -10.43
CA GLN A 13 -29.13 -9.82 -8.99
C GLN A 13 -28.26 -10.94 -8.42
N PRO A 14 -27.23 -10.62 -7.62
CA PRO A 14 -26.52 -11.64 -6.87
C PRO A 14 -27.49 -12.37 -5.93
N GLU A 15 -27.43 -13.71 -5.89
CA GLU A 15 -28.35 -14.55 -5.08
C GLU A 15 -28.29 -14.25 -3.58
N ARG A 16 -27.21 -13.61 -3.10
CA ARG A 16 -27.09 -13.14 -1.73
C ARG A 16 -26.80 -11.65 -1.74
N PRO A 17 -27.49 -10.85 -0.90
CA PRO A 17 -27.02 -9.50 -0.63
C PRO A 17 -25.58 -9.62 -0.12
N PRO A 18 -24.66 -8.76 -0.58
CA PRO A 18 -23.32 -8.73 -0.01
C PRO A 18 -23.50 -8.58 1.51
N PRO A 19 -22.80 -9.38 2.33
CA PRO A 19 -22.81 -9.15 3.77
C PRO A 19 -22.50 -7.67 4.01
N ARG A 20 -23.15 -7.06 5.01
CA ARG A 20 -22.84 -5.69 5.43
C ARG A 20 -21.37 -5.67 5.90
N THR A 21 -20.47 -5.42 4.98
CA THR A 21 -19.06 -5.23 5.25
C THR A 21 -18.90 -3.79 5.66
N ASP A 22 -18.48 -3.56 6.90
CA ASP A 22 -18.00 -2.25 7.31
C ASP A 22 -16.76 -1.91 6.47
N PRO A 23 -16.77 -0.85 5.65
CA PRO A 23 -15.63 -0.48 4.80
C PRO A 23 -14.37 -0.15 5.61
N PHE A 24 -14.51 0.11 6.91
CA PHE A 24 -13.43 0.45 7.83
C PHE A 24 -12.97 -0.75 8.67
N ALA A 25 -13.67 -1.89 8.60
CA ALA A 25 -13.24 -3.10 9.31
C ALA A 25 -12.02 -3.70 8.61
N ALA A 26 -10.90 -3.76 9.33
CA ALA A 26 -9.70 -4.42 8.86
C ALA A 26 -9.97 -5.92 8.67
N PRO A 27 -9.72 -6.50 7.48
CA PRO A 27 -9.93 -7.91 7.26
C PRO A 27 -8.91 -8.71 8.07
N THR A 28 -9.35 -9.34 9.16
CA THR A 28 -8.55 -10.28 9.95
C THR A 28 -8.49 -11.63 9.23
N GLY A 29 -7.55 -11.78 8.30
CA GLY A 29 -7.26 -13.02 7.57
C GLY A 29 -5.79 -13.11 7.13
N PRO A 30 -5.29 -14.29 6.72
CA PRO A 30 -3.85 -14.57 6.63
C PRO A 30 -3.17 -14.13 5.31
N TYR A 31 -3.68 -13.13 4.59
CA TYR A 31 -3.03 -12.67 3.35
C TYR A 31 -3.04 -11.16 3.15
N PHE A 32 -1.82 -10.70 2.87
CA PHE A 32 -1.34 -9.45 2.32
C PHE A 32 -2.39 -8.60 1.60
N PHE A 33 -2.55 -7.38 2.10
CA PHE A 33 -3.16 -6.30 1.36
C PHE A 33 -2.40 -6.14 0.02
N TYR A 34 -3.04 -6.48 -1.11
CA TYR A 34 -2.61 -6.08 -2.46
C TYR A 34 -2.85 -4.57 -2.71
N GLY A 35 -2.84 -3.79 -1.64
CA GLY A 35 -2.85 -2.35 -1.64
C GLY A 35 -1.76 -1.93 -0.69
N THR A 36 -0.75 -1.27 -1.23
CA THR A 36 0.13 -0.48 -0.40
C THR A 36 -0.70 0.66 0.19
N LEU A 37 -0.88 0.68 1.51
CA LEU A 37 -1.38 1.89 2.18
C LEU A 37 -0.28 2.94 2.06
N SER A 38 -0.40 3.72 0.98
CA SER A 38 0.44 4.85 0.67
C SER A 38 -0.12 6.07 1.38
N ASP A 39 0.58 6.54 2.41
CA ASP A 39 0.24 7.80 3.07
C ASP A 39 1.00 8.95 2.40
N PRO A 40 0.37 10.11 2.15
CA PRO A 40 1.10 11.29 1.72
C PRO A 40 2.13 11.67 2.77
N CYS A 41 3.36 11.94 2.36
CA CYS A 41 4.45 12.30 3.25
C CYS A 41 5.32 13.41 2.63
N ARG A 42 6.10 14.08 3.47
CA ARG A 42 7.13 15.02 3.06
C ARG A 42 8.48 14.32 3.06
N ILE A 43 9.16 14.30 1.93
CA ILE A 43 10.49 13.73 1.74
C ILE A 43 11.48 14.88 1.86
N ASN A 44 12.47 14.74 2.75
CA ASN A 44 13.59 15.70 2.86
C ASN A 44 14.83 15.08 2.22
N TYR A 45 15.38 15.74 1.20
CA TYR A 45 16.58 15.27 0.54
C TYR A 45 17.83 15.66 1.34
N THR A 46 18.73 14.70 1.53
CA THR A 46 19.98 14.91 2.29
C THR A 46 21.17 15.23 1.38
N ASP A 47 20.97 15.22 0.07
CA ASP A 47 22.02 15.42 -0.95
C ASP A 47 22.41 16.89 -1.15
N LYS A 48 21.74 17.82 -0.43
CA LYS A 48 21.94 19.28 -0.48
C LYS A 48 21.65 19.90 -1.85
N ASN A 49 20.97 19.17 -2.73
CA ASN A 49 20.49 19.72 -3.99
C ASN A 49 19.09 20.31 -3.81
N GLU A 50 18.71 21.19 -4.72
CA GLU A 50 17.31 21.60 -4.85
C GLU A 50 16.52 20.51 -5.60
N PRO A 51 15.28 20.20 -5.21
CA PRO A 51 14.54 20.74 -4.07
C PRO A 51 14.96 20.11 -2.72
N VAL A 52 14.96 20.92 -1.66
CA VAL A 52 15.28 20.47 -0.30
C VAL A 52 14.25 19.46 0.22
N ASP A 53 13.01 19.58 -0.24
CA ASP A 53 11.89 18.74 0.15
C ASP A 53 10.86 18.59 -0.98
N ASP A 54 10.14 17.47 -0.98
CA ASP A 54 9.07 17.18 -1.93
C ASP A 54 7.94 16.37 -1.26
N PHE A 55 6.75 16.40 -1.87
CA PHE A 55 5.62 15.58 -1.44
C PHE A 55 5.63 14.23 -2.14
N GLY A 56 5.71 13.18 -1.35
CA GLY A 56 5.72 11.80 -1.83
C GLY A 56 4.65 10.97 -1.14
N HIS A 57 4.78 9.66 -1.34
CA HIS A 57 3.96 8.66 -0.67
C HIS A 57 4.87 7.68 0.04
N VAL A 58 4.56 7.37 1.31
CA VAL A 58 5.27 6.35 2.09
C VAL A 58 4.42 5.11 2.22
N PHE A 59 5.06 3.95 2.06
CA PHE A 59 4.42 2.67 2.34
C PHE A 59 4.63 2.32 3.81
N ARG A 60 3.54 2.32 4.58
CA ARG A 60 3.58 1.98 6.00
C ARG A 60 3.38 0.48 6.20
N PHE A 61 4.13 -0.11 7.13
CA PHE A 61 3.87 -1.46 7.60
C PHE A 61 2.56 -1.48 8.42
N VAL A 62 1.64 -2.37 8.04
CA VAL A 62 0.28 -2.47 8.63
C VAL A 62 0.15 -3.72 9.52
N GLY A 63 1.24 -4.45 9.75
CA GLY A 63 1.27 -5.63 10.61
C GLY A 63 1.47 -5.28 12.09
N ASN A 64 1.80 -6.31 12.89
CA ASN A 64 2.06 -6.13 14.31
C ASN A 64 3.35 -5.32 14.51
N VAL A 65 3.25 -4.17 15.17
CA VAL A 65 4.39 -3.26 15.42
C VAL A 65 5.53 -3.95 16.19
N ARG A 66 5.21 -4.99 17.00
CA ARG A 66 6.24 -5.79 17.69
C ARG A 66 7.15 -6.54 16.71
N ASP A 67 6.66 -6.88 15.52
CA ASP A 67 7.46 -7.54 14.50
C ASP A 67 8.52 -6.59 13.90
N LEU A 68 8.31 -5.27 14.01
CA LEU A 68 9.33 -4.27 13.63
C LEU A 68 10.47 -4.17 14.67
N SER A 69 10.25 -4.66 15.88
CA SER A 69 11.28 -4.71 16.92
C SER A 69 12.15 -5.97 16.86
N ASP A 70 11.74 -6.95 16.06
CA ASP A 70 12.50 -8.18 15.81
C ASP A 70 13.65 -7.89 14.82
N GLY A 71 14.70 -7.28 15.37
CA GLY A 71 15.97 -7.03 14.68
C GLY A 71 16.37 -5.56 14.66
N THR A 72 17.68 -5.33 14.49
CA THR A 72 18.24 -4.00 14.32
C THR A 72 18.50 -3.75 12.84
N PHE A 73 17.95 -2.66 12.30
CA PHE A 73 18.33 -2.21 10.97
C PHE A 73 19.72 -1.56 11.02
N ASP A 74 20.71 -2.23 10.43
CA ASP A 74 22.05 -1.68 10.25
C ASP A 74 22.26 -1.23 8.80
N LEU A 75 22.41 0.09 8.61
CA LEU A 75 22.54 0.69 7.29
C LEU A 75 23.80 0.20 6.56
N GLY A 76 24.91 0.00 7.26
CA GLY A 76 26.17 -0.48 6.66
C GLY A 76 26.04 -1.89 6.09
N THR A 77 25.42 -2.80 6.85
CA THR A 77 25.11 -4.16 6.42
C THR A 77 24.16 -4.16 5.24
N TRP A 78 23.14 -3.30 5.25
CA TRP A 78 22.21 -3.16 4.13
C TRP A 78 22.91 -2.68 2.86
N LEU A 79 23.73 -1.63 2.95
CA LEU A 79 24.49 -1.09 1.82
C LEU A 79 25.45 -2.13 1.22
N LYS A 80 26.17 -2.87 2.08
CA LYS A 80 27.04 -3.98 1.67
C LYS A 80 26.28 -5.07 0.92
N ARG A 81 25.09 -5.46 1.40
CA ARG A 81 24.21 -6.42 0.72
C ARG A 81 23.71 -5.90 -0.63
N MET A 82 23.45 -4.60 -0.72
CA MET A 82 23.01 -3.93 -1.95
C MET A 82 24.16 -3.61 -2.92
N LYS A 83 25.41 -3.99 -2.60
CA LYS A 83 26.62 -3.67 -3.38
C LYS A 83 26.78 -2.16 -3.62
N ARG A 84 26.29 -1.35 -2.67
CA ARG A 84 26.46 0.11 -2.66
C ARG A 84 27.55 0.41 -1.65
N ASP A 85 28.80 0.39 -2.09
CA ASP A 85 29.93 0.77 -1.25
C ASP A 85 29.94 2.30 -1.07
N VAL A 86 30.01 2.76 0.18
CA VAL A 86 30.38 4.15 0.48
C VAL A 86 31.89 4.20 0.30
N LYS A 87 32.32 4.84 -0.78
CA LYS A 87 33.73 5.05 -1.08
C LYS A 87 34.31 6.16 -0.20
#